data_AF-A0AAW5WJQ9-F1
#
_entry.id   AF-A0AAW5WJQ9-F1
#
_cell.length_a   1.000
_cell.length_b   1.000
_cell.length_c   1.000
_cell.angle_alpha   90.00
_cell.angle_beta   90.00
_cell.angle_gamma   90.00
#
_symmetry.space_group_name_H-M   'P 1'
#
loop_
_entity.id
_entity.type
_entity.pdbx_description
1 polymer ?
#
loop_
_entity_poly.entity_id
_entity_poly.type
_entity_poly.pdbx_seq_one_letter_code
_entity_poly.pdbx_strand_id
1 'polypeptide(L)'
;MLENGDLIFVKDLSDMGQAIQASTGNYSHVAIFLDGFVYHATGEVGVICQEPADFFEPTHLYDLYVYPELEADLVKEKACQHLGAPYNSSFYPDGSGFYCSQYIAEILPIFESIPMKFGDGEQEISDFWREYYRKLELPVPLNQPGTNPSQLAASPLLECKERNLHDSDF
;
A
#
# COMPACT_ATOMS: atom_id res chain seq x y z
N MET A 1 10.89 -15.24 -8.32
CA MET A 1 10.63 -15.93 -7.02
C MET A 1 10.71 -14.91 -5.90
N LEU A 2 9.77 -14.98 -4.95
CA LEU A 2 9.73 -14.09 -3.79
C LEU A 2 10.86 -14.38 -2.82
N GLU A 3 11.45 -13.33 -2.28
CA GLU A 3 12.51 -13.38 -1.28
C GLU A 3 12.17 -12.47 -0.09
N ASN A 4 12.72 -12.82 1.08
CA ASN A 4 12.47 -12.10 2.32
C ASN A 4 12.80 -10.61 2.14
N GLY A 5 11.82 -9.73 2.34
CA GLY A 5 11.97 -8.30 2.16
C GLY A 5 11.45 -7.72 0.86
N ASP A 6 10.97 -8.55 -0.08
CA ASP A 6 10.36 -8.06 -1.31
C ASP A 6 9.14 -7.20 -0.97
N LEU A 7 9.18 -5.93 -1.37
CA LEU A 7 8.00 -5.06 -1.42
C LEU A 7 7.20 -5.40 -2.67
N ILE A 8 5.94 -5.72 -2.48
CA ILE A 8 5.02 -6.11 -3.55
C ILE A 8 4.07 -4.94 -3.80
N PHE A 9 4.24 -4.27 -4.93
CA PHE A 9 3.36 -3.20 -5.37
C PHE A 9 2.30 -3.74 -6.30
N VAL A 10 1.05 -3.40 -6.01
CA VAL A 10 -0.11 -3.99 -6.66
C VAL A 10 -0.82 -2.93 -7.50
N LYS A 11 -1.22 -3.35 -8.70
CA LYS A 11 -2.14 -2.62 -9.55
C LYS A 11 -3.39 -3.47 -9.75
N ASP A 12 -4.51 -2.99 -9.21
CA ASP A 12 -5.82 -3.63 -9.33
C ASP A 12 -6.80 -2.83 -10.20
N LEU A 13 -7.91 -3.47 -10.56
CA LEU A 13 -8.95 -2.91 -11.42
C LEU A 13 -10.26 -2.60 -10.67
N SER A 14 -10.26 -2.63 -9.34
CA SER A 14 -11.41 -2.22 -8.54
C SER A 14 -11.63 -0.70 -8.62
N ASP A 15 -12.84 -0.24 -8.34
CA ASP A 15 -13.16 1.20 -8.31
C ASP A 15 -12.23 1.97 -7.34
N MET A 16 -11.95 1.38 -6.16
CA MET A 16 -11.04 1.95 -5.17
C MET A 16 -9.62 2.01 -5.70
N GLY A 17 -9.12 0.91 -6.25
CA GLY A 17 -7.76 0.84 -6.77
C GLY A 17 -7.55 1.81 -7.92
N GLN A 18 -8.52 1.92 -8.84
CA GLN A 18 -8.47 2.88 -9.95
C GLN A 18 -8.50 4.33 -9.46
N ALA A 19 -9.29 4.64 -8.42
CA ALA A 19 -9.30 5.98 -7.82
C ALA A 19 -7.96 6.33 -7.17
N ILE A 20 -7.34 5.39 -6.44
CA ILE A 20 -6.01 5.58 -5.85
C ILE A 20 -4.95 5.79 -6.93
N GLN A 21 -4.99 4.99 -8.00
CA GLN A 21 -4.08 5.11 -9.14
C GLN A 21 -4.23 6.48 -9.81
N ALA A 22 -5.46 6.89 -10.15
CA ALA A 22 -5.73 8.19 -10.76
C ALA A 22 -5.19 9.36 -9.91
N SER A 23 -5.26 9.25 -8.58
CA SER A 23 -4.79 10.28 -7.66
C SER A 23 -3.29 10.28 -7.41
N THR A 24 -2.63 9.14 -7.49
CA THR A 24 -1.27 8.98 -6.94
C THR A 24 -0.25 8.34 -7.87
N GLY A 25 -0.67 7.58 -8.89
CA GLY A 25 0.23 6.94 -9.85
C GLY A 25 -0.24 5.55 -10.30
N ASN A 26 0.69 4.59 -10.34
CA ASN A 26 0.46 3.28 -10.97
C ASN A 26 -0.06 2.21 -10.02
N TYR A 27 0.14 2.36 -8.71
CA TYR A 27 -0.14 1.34 -7.72
C TYR A 27 -1.25 1.76 -6.78
N SER A 28 -2.12 0.81 -6.45
CA SER A 28 -3.25 0.96 -5.55
C SER A 28 -3.01 0.34 -4.18
N HIS A 29 -2.11 -0.63 -4.08
CA HIS A 29 -1.81 -1.33 -2.84
C HIS A 29 -0.34 -1.70 -2.73
N VAL A 30 0.14 -1.92 -1.50
CA VAL A 30 1.52 -2.35 -1.21
C VAL A 30 1.55 -3.34 -0.05
N ALA A 31 2.41 -4.33 -0.16
CA ALA A 31 2.68 -5.35 0.85
C ALA A 31 4.18 -5.63 0.97
N ILE A 32 4.59 -6.41 1.97
CA ILE A 32 5.95 -6.93 2.10
C ILE A 32 5.93 -8.44 2.32
N PHE A 33 6.77 -9.17 1.60
CA PHE A 33 6.95 -10.61 1.79
C PHE A 33 8.00 -10.88 2.87
N LEU A 34 7.60 -11.56 3.95
CA LEU A 34 8.48 -11.89 5.07
C LEU A 34 8.30 -13.33 5.51
N ASP A 35 9.39 -14.10 5.57
CA ASP A 35 9.43 -15.49 6.04
C ASP A 35 8.32 -16.40 5.48
N GLY A 36 8.04 -16.28 4.18
CA GLY A 36 7.04 -17.11 3.50
C GLY A 36 5.61 -16.54 3.49
N PHE A 37 5.37 -15.40 4.13
CA PHE A 37 4.04 -14.78 4.24
C PHE A 37 4.04 -13.36 3.70
N VAL A 38 2.87 -12.91 3.24
CA VAL A 38 2.66 -11.52 2.78
C VAL A 38 2.01 -10.71 3.90
N TYR A 39 2.68 -9.65 4.35
CA TYR A 39 2.21 -8.72 5.37
C TYR A 39 1.69 -7.44 4.73
N HIS A 40 0.47 -7.04 5.07
CA HIS A 40 -0.16 -5.82 4.56
C HIS A 40 -1.34 -5.37 5.42
N ALA A 41 -1.84 -4.16 5.17
CA ALA A 41 -3.10 -3.68 5.71
C ALA A 41 -4.18 -3.65 4.61
N THR A 42 -5.29 -4.36 4.80
CA THR A 42 -6.39 -4.46 3.83
C THR A 42 -7.71 -3.95 4.42
N GLY A 43 -8.58 -3.41 3.57
CA GLY A 43 -9.88 -2.84 3.95
C GLY A 43 -10.83 -3.83 4.63
N GLU A 44 -10.64 -5.13 4.42
CA GLU A 44 -11.53 -6.16 4.95
C GLU A 44 -11.22 -6.53 6.41
N VAL A 45 -9.94 -6.66 6.75
CA VAL A 45 -9.50 -7.25 8.04
C VAL A 45 -8.44 -6.42 8.77
N GLY A 46 -7.97 -5.31 8.20
CA GLY A 46 -6.89 -4.52 8.78
C GLY A 46 -5.52 -5.13 8.50
N VAL A 47 -4.59 -5.05 9.45
CA VAL A 47 -3.22 -5.56 9.31
C VAL A 47 -3.23 -7.08 9.49
N ILE A 48 -2.78 -7.80 8.45
CA ILE A 48 -2.77 -9.26 8.37
C ILE A 48 -1.45 -9.76 7.78
N CYS A 49 -1.12 -11.02 8.08
CA CYS A 49 -0.20 -11.83 7.30
C CYS A 49 -0.93 -13.04 6.73
N GLN A 50 -0.74 -13.33 5.44
CA GLN A 50 -1.42 -14.44 4.76
C GLN A 50 -0.47 -15.17 3.81
N GLU A 51 -0.84 -16.38 3.40
CA GLU A 51 -0.05 -17.14 2.44
C GLU A 51 -0.06 -16.44 1.06
N PRO A 52 1.01 -16.57 0.26
CA PRO A 52 1.03 -16.03 -1.11
C PRO A 52 -0.18 -16.43 -1.94
N ALA A 53 -0.64 -17.69 -1.82
CA ALA A 53 -1.80 -18.21 -2.54
C ALA A 53 -3.12 -17.49 -2.19
N ASP A 54 -3.22 -16.84 -1.03
CA ASP A 54 -4.38 -16.05 -0.61
C ASP A 54 -4.23 -14.56 -0.97
N PHE A 55 -3.03 -14.12 -1.34
CA PHE A 55 -2.73 -12.73 -1.70
C PHE A 55 -2.72 -12.48 -3.20
N PHE A 56 -2.14 -13.38 -3.98
CA PHE A 56 -2.02 -13.20 -5.42
C PHE A 56 -3.33 -13.55 -6.12
N GLU A 57 -3.86 -12.55 -6.82
CA GLU A 57 -5.04 -12.66 -7.66
C GLU A 57 -4.69 -12.56 -9.17
N PRO A 58 -5.35 -13.35 -10.04
CA PRO A 58 -5.09 -13.36 -11.49
C PRO A 58 -5.38 -12.04 -12.22
N THR A 59 -6.27 -11.20 -11.69
CA THR A 59 -6.70 -9.94 -12.33
C THR A 59 -5.79 -8.76 -12.01
N HIS A 60 -4.81 -8.96 -11.15
CA HIS A 60 -3.91 -7.93 -10.65
C HIS A 60 -2.55 -8.02 -11.36
N LEU A 61 -1.83 -6.90 -11.36
CA LEU A 61 -0.43 -6.84 -11.77
C LEU A 61 0.45 -6.52 -10.58
N TYR A 62 1.62 -7.14 -10.52
CA TYR A 62 2.56 -6.99 -9.42
C TYR A 62 3.93 -6.55 -9.91
N ASP A 63 4.51 -5.57 -9.21
CA ASP A 63 5.90 -5.17 -9.37
C ASP A 63 6.62 -5.39 -8.03
N LEU A 64 7.80 -6.01 -8.09
CA LEU A 64 8.63 -6.30 -6.93
C LEU A 64 9.78 -5.32 -6.83
N TYR A 65 9.99 -4.81 -5.62
CA TYR A 65 11.09 -3.94 -5.28
C TYR A 65 11.79 -4.42 -4.02
N VAL A 66 13.07 -4.14 -3.90
CA VAL A 66 13.89 -4.50 -2.74
C VAL A 66 14.56 -3.26 -2.16
N TYR A 67 14.73 -3.23 -0.84
CA TYR A 67 15.63 -2.29 -0.18
C TYR A 67 16.94 -3.01 0.17
N PRO A 68 18.07 -2.68 -0.45
CA PRO A 68 19.32 -3.45 -0.26
C PRO A 68 19.84 -3.48 1.18
N GLU A 69 19.52 -2.47 2.00
CA GLU A 69 19.94 -2.38 3.40
C GLU A 69 18.87 -2.90 4.39
N LEU A 70 17.88 -3.65 3.90
CA LEU A 70 16.80 -4.17 4.73
C LEU A 70 17.33 -5.16 5.78
N GLU A 71 17.00 -4.88 7.04
CA GLU A 71 17.12 -5.85 8.14
C GLU A 71 15.80 -6.63 8.28
N ALA A 72 15.65 -7.72 7.53
CA ALA A 72 14.39 -8.45 7.42
C ALA A 72 13.82 -8.94 8.77
N ASP A 73 14.67 -9.41 9.68
CA ASP A 73 14.26 -9.86 11.03
C ASP A 73 13.66 -8.71 11.85
N LEU A 74 14.28 -7.52 11.78
CA LEU A 74 13.80 -6.33 12.50
C LEU A 74 12.48 -5.82 11.91
N VAL A 75 12.35 -5.81 10.58
CA VAL A 75 11.12 -5.40 9.90
C VAL A 75 9.99 -6.38 10.19
N LYS A 76 10.29 -7.68 10.24
CA LYS A 76 9.33 -8.71 10.65
C LYS A 76 8.87 -8.54 12.09
N GLU A 77 9.78 -8.27 13.03
CA GLU A 77 9.40 -8.03 14.43
C GLU A 77 8.38 -6.88 14.52
N LYS A 78 8.64 -5.77 13.84
CA LYS A 78 7.71 -4.63 13.77
C LYS A 78 6.40 -5.00 13.07
N ALA A 79 6.46 -5.72 11.95
CA ALA A 79 5.28 -6.19 11.24
C ALA A 79 4.34 -7.01 12.15
N CYS A 80 4.91 -7.92 12.93
CA CYS A 80 4.15 -8.74 13.88
C CYS A 80 3.51 -7.91 15.02
N GLN A 81 4.13 -6.81 15.44
CA GLN A 81 3.60 -5.95 16.52
C GLN A 81 2.27 -5.27 16.15
N HIS A 82 1.99 -5.10 14.86
CA HIS A 82 0.78 -4.42 14.38
C HIS A 82 -0.31 -5.38 13.86
N LEU A 83 -0.08 -6.70 13.86
CA LEU A 83 -1.09 -7.67 13.41
C LEU A 83 -2.41 -7.49 14.17
N GLY A 84 -3.51 -7.46 13.42
CA GLY A 84 -4.86 -7.23 13.94
C GLY A 84 -5.22 -5.76 14.18
N ALA A 85 -4.32 -4.80 13.92
CA ALA A 85 -4.70 -3.39 13.90
C ALA A 85 -5.76 -3.12 12.81
N PRO A 86 -6.76 -2.25 13.06
CA PRO A 86 -7.83 -2.01 12.11
C PRO A 86 -7.33 -1.34 10.83
N TYR A 87 -8.15 -1.37 9.78
CA TYR A 87 -7.87 -0.60 8.56
C TYR A 87 -8.26 0.86 8.74
N ASN A 88 -7.35 1.77 8.42
CA ASN A 88 -7.62 3.20 8.40
C ASN A 88 -8.31 3.60 7.09
N SER A 89 -9.63 3.49 7.04
CA SER A 89 -10.42 3.84 5.86
C SER A 89 -10.53 5.35 5.62
N SER A 90 -10.24 6.19 6.61
CA SER A 90 -10.30 7.65 6.40
C SER A 90 -9.03 8.19 5.75
N PHE A 91 -7.94 7.42 5.74
CA PHE A 91 -6.60 7.84 5.30
C PHE A 91 -6.02 9.03 6.07
N TYR A 92 -6.70 9.51 7.12
CA TYR A 92 -6.19 10.58 7.96
C TYR A 92 -4.93 10.13 8.70
N PRO A 93 -3.92 11.00 8.86
CA PRO A 93 -2.67 10.65 9.53
C PRO A 93 -2.87 10.24 10.99
N ASP A 94 -3.89 10.78 11.65
CA ASP A 94 -4.31 10.48 13.02
C ASP A 94 -5.50 9.51 13.09
N GLY A 95 -5.85 8.89 11.96
CA GLY A 95 -6.88 7.85 11.88
C GLY A 95 -6.50 6.61 12.68
N SER A 96 -7.52 5.88 13.16
CA SER A 96 -7.30 4.62 13.86
C SER A 96 -6.87 3.53 12.87
N GLY A 97 -5.77 2.84 13.18
CA GLY A 97 -5.27 1.74 12.35
C GLY A 97 -4.36 2.20 11.22
N PHE A 98 -4.22 1.37 10.19
CA PHE A 98 -3.33 1.63 9.07
C PHE A 98 -4.02 1.39 7.72
N TYR A 99 -3.68 2.19 6.73
CA TYR A 99 -3.79 1.78 5.33
C TYR A 99 -2.44 1.21 4.86
N CYS A 100 -2.43 0.54 3.70
CA CYS A 100 -1.32 -0.30 3.26
C CYS A 100 0.05 0.40 3.26
N SER A 101 0.18 1.56 2.62
CA SER A 101 1.46 2.28 2.59
C SER A 101 1.81 2.97 3.90
N GLN A 102 0.82 3.29 4.76
CA GLN A 102 1.10 3.80 6.11
C GLN A 102 1.72 2.69 6.97
N TYR A 103 1.16 1.48 6.88
CA TYR A 103 1.70 0.30 7.56
C TYR A 103 3.13 -0.01 7.11
N ILE A 104 3.41 0.00 5.79
CA ILE A 104 4.76 -0.23 5.29
C ILE A 104 5.74 0.86 5.76
N ALA A 105 5.32 2.14 5.75
CA ALA A 105 6.16 3.23 6.25
C ALA A 105 6.44 3.16 7.76
N GLU A 106 5.52 2.59 8.54
CA GLU A 106 5.71 2.38 9.98
C GLU A 106 6.76 1.29 10.26
N ILE A 107 6.67 0.15 9.58
CA ILE A 107 7.58 -0.99 9.82
C ILE A 107 8.94 -0.81 9.15
N LEU A 108 8.98 -0.05 8.04
CA LEU A 108 10.18 0.28 7.29
C LEU A 108 10.30 1.81 7.15
N PRO A 109 10.85 2.51 8.17
CA PRO A 109 10.82 3.97 8.29
C PRO A 109 11.88 4.67 7.42
N ILE A 110 11.91 4.34 6.13
CA ILE A 110 12.76 4.97 5.11
C ILE A 110 11.97 5.92 4.21
N PHE A 111 10.64 5.99 4.41
CA PHE A 111 9.72 6.77 3.58
C PHE A 111 9.23 8.00 4.35
N GLU A 112 9.28 9.16 3.69
CA GLU A 112 8.71 10.38 4.23
C GLU A 112 7.23 10.52 3.87
N SER A 113 6.48 11.23 4.71
CA SER A 113 5.11 11.64 4.38
C SER A 113 5.10 12.78 3.36
N ILE A 114 4.18 12.73 2.41
CA ILE A 114 3.93 13.79 1.43
C ILE A 114 2.48 14.31 1.53
N PRO A 115 2.18 15.49 0.98
CA PRO A 115 0.79 15.96 0.88
C PRO A 115 -0.08 14.99 0.06
N MET A 116 -1.17 14.51 0.66
CA MET A 116 -2.09 13.58 0.02
C MET A 116 -2.86 14.24 -1.13
N LYS A 117 -3.07 13.46 -2.19
CA LYS A 117 -3.78 13.84 -3.42
C LYS A 117 -5.01 12.96 -3.59
N PHE A 118 -6.08 13.58 -4.09
CA PHE A 118 -7.37 12.93 -4.35
C PHE A 118 -7.93 13.33 -5.71
N GLY A 119 -7.09 13.87 -6.60
CA GLY A 119 -7.49 14.30 -7.93
C GLY A 119 -7.43 13.16 -8.96
N ASP A 120 -7.73 13.49 -10.20
CA ASP A 120 -7.66 12.58 -11.36
C ASP A 120 -6.91 13.22 -12.56
N GLY A 121 -6.28 14.37 -12.32
CA GLY A 121 -5.63 15.18 -13.35
C GLY A 121 -6.54 16.23 -13.99
N GLU A 122 -7.86 16.12 -13.84
CA GLU A 122 -8.83 17.12 -14.30
C GLU A 122 -9.30 18.00 -13.13
N GLN A 123 -9.61 17.39 -11.99
CA GLN A 123 -10.04 18.07 -10.76
C GLN A 123 -9.14 17.74 -9.57
N GLU A 124 -9.05 18.66 -8.60
CA GLU A 124 -8.22 18.51 -7.39
C GLU A 124 -8.75 17.41 -6.45
N ILE A 125 -10.06 17.18 -6.50
CA ILE A 125 -10.76 16.10 -5.79
C ILE A 125 -11.74 15.47 -6.78
N SER A 126 -11.51 14.21 -7.18
CA SER A 126 -12.35 13.45 -8.12
C SER A 126 -13.75 13.18 -7.56
N ASP A 127 -14.71 12.88 -8.44
CA ASP A 127 -16.08 12.59 -8.04
C ASP A 127 -16.16 11.33 -7.16
N PHE A 128 -15.29 10.35 -7.43
CA PHE A 128 -15.14 9.17 -6.59
C PHE A 128 -14.82 9.57 -5.14
N TRP A 129 -13.79 10.39 -4.92
CA TRP A 129 -13.37 10.79 -3.58
C TRP A 129 -14.39 11.69 -2.89
N ARG A 130 -15.07 12.57 -3.64
CA ARG A 130 -16.20 13.36 -3.09
C ARG A 130 -17.28 12.45 -2.53
N GLU A 131 -17.68 11.43 -3.30
CA GLU A 131 -18.71 10.48 -2.88
C GLU A 131 -18.24 9.58 -1.73
N TYR A 132 -16.99 9.12 -1.78
CA TYR A 132 -16.37 8.31 -0.72
C TYR A 132 -16.40 9.04 0.63
N TYR A 133 -15.88 10.26 0.68
CA TYR A 133 -15.82 11.05 1.91
C TYR A 133 -17.19 11.57 2.35
N ARG A 134 -18.13 11.79 1.41
CA ARG A 134 -19.54 12.07 1.76
C ARG A 134 -20.17 10.90 2.52
N LYS A 135 -19.89 9.66 2.14
CA LYS A 135 -20.39 8.46 2.87
C LYS A 135 -19.73 8.29 4.24
N LEU A 136 -18.48 8.72 4.38
CA LEU A 136 -17.76 8.72 5.67
C LEU A 136 -18.18 9.88 6.58
N GLU A 137 -18.96 10.84 6.08
CA GLU A 137 -19.30 12.09 6.79
C GLU A 137 -18.05 12.87 7.24
N LEU A 138 -16.98 12.80 6.44
CA LEU A 138 -15.70 13.46 6.69
C LEU A 138 -15.31 14.38 5.52
N PRO A 139 -14.50 15.43 5.75
CA PRO A 139 -13.87 16.14 4.65
C PRO A 139 -12.78 15.27 4.01
N VAL A 140 -12.49 15.53 2.73
CA VAL A 140 -11.34 14.93 2.05
C VAL A 140 -10.06 15.48 2.69
N PRO A 141 -9.10 14.65 3.14
CA PRO A 141 -7.86 15.08 3.78
C PRO A 141 -6.84 15.55 2.73
N LEU A 142 -7.29 16.36 1.78
CA LEU A 142 -6.45 16.95 0.75
C LEU A 142 -5.31 17.76 1.40
N ASN A 143 -4.09 17.56 0.93
CA ASN A 143 -2.86 18.20 1.43
C ASN A 143 -2.45 17.84 2.88
N GLN A 144 -3.18 16.97 3.58
CA GLN A 144 -2.71 16.40 4.84
C GLN A 144 -1.50 15.48 4.58
N PRO A 145 -0.60 15.30 5.56
CA PRO A 145 0.53 14.38 5.40
C PRO A 145 0.03 12.93 5.32
N GLY A 146 0.60 12.16 4.41
CA GLY A 146 0.34 10.73 4.26
C GLY A 146 1.34 10.05 3.33
N THR A 147 1.14 8.77 3.06
CA THR A 147 1.93 8.01 2.09
C THR A 147 1.00 7.42 1.03
N ASN A 148 1.56 6.95 -0.08
CA ASN A 148 0.82 6.13 -1.03
C ASN A 148 1.74 5.11 -1.71
N PRO A 149 1.20 4.00 -2.24
CA PRO A 149 2.00 2.96 -2.88
C PRO A 149 2.90 3.48 -4.00
N SER A 150 2.38 4.36 -4.86
CA SER A 150 3.14 4.93 -5.98
C SER A 150 4.32 5.80 -5.54
N GLN A 151 4.18 6.54 -4.43
CA GLN A 151 5.27 7.31 -3.83
C GLN A 151 6.31 6.38 -3.19
N LEU A 152 5.90 5.33 -2.49
CA LEU A 152 6.87 4.40 -1.90
C LEU A 152 7.71 3.72 -2.98
N ALA A 153 7.07 3.24 -4.06
CA ALA A 153 7.75 2.62 -5.20
C ALA A 153 8.69 3.56 -5.96
N ALA A 154 8.49 4.88 -5.85
CA ALA A 154 9.34 5.90 -6.46
C ALA A 154 10.54 6.30 -5.57
N SER A 155 10.69 5.70 -4.39
CA SER A 155 11.82 5.96 -3.49
C SER A 155 13.15 5.59 -4.17
N PRO A 156 14.16 6.47 -4.15
CA PRO A 156 15.48 6.18 -4.72
C PRO A 156 16.26 5.13 -3.92
N LEU A 157 15.76 4.74 -2.74
CA LEU A 157 16.33 3.69 -1.90
C LEU A 157 15.91 2.29 -2.35
N LEU A 158 14.85 2.19 -3.16
CA LEU A 158 14.36 0.91 -3.65
C LEU A 158 14.96 0.57 -5.01
N GLU A 159 15.33 -0.69 -5.19
CA GLU A 159 15.74 -1.26 -6.46
C GLU A 159 14.60 -2.08 -7.05
N CYS A 160 14.31 -1.86 -8.33
CA CYS A 160 13.31 -2.64 -9.05
C CYS A 160 13.84 -4.06 -9.28
N LYS A 161 13.17 -5.06 -8.72
CA LYS A 161 13.51 -6.48 -8.87
C LYS A 161 12.80 -7.10 -10.07
N GLU A 162 11.50 -6.87 -10.21
CA GLU A 162 10.68 -7.48 -11.26
C GLU A 162 9.42 -6.65 -11.55
N ARG A 163 8.88 -6.70 -12.77
CA ARG A 163 7.67 -5.94 -13.17
C ARG A 163 6.67 -6.76 -13.97
N ASN A 164 5.40 -6.41 -13.85
CA ASN A 164 4.25 -7.01 -14.54
C ASN A 164 4.14 -8.52 -14.31
N LEU A 165 4.40 -8.95 -13.08
CA LEU A 165 4.18 -10.32 -12.67
C LEU A 165 2.69 -10.65 -12.69
N HIS A 166 2.37 -11.84 -13.18
CA HIS A 166 1.05 -12.45 -13.05
C HIS A 166 1.10 -13.60 -12.05
N ASP A 167 -0.05 -13.95 -11.48
CA ASP A 167 -0.20 -15.11 -10.57
C ASP A 167 0.34 -16.43 -11.16
N SER A 168 0.39 -16.55 -12.50
CA SER A 168 0.99 -17.72 -13.17
C SER A 168 2.50 -17.85 -13.05
N ASP A 169 3.18 -16.82 -12.54
CA ASP A 169 4.65 -16.74 -12.50
C ASP A 169 5.24 -17.24 -11.16
N PHE A 170 4.39 -17.71 -10.23
CA PHE A 170 4.77 -18.20 -8.89
C PHE A 170 4.39 -19.66 -8.62
#